data_AF-A0A9D2CW39-F1
#
_entry.id   AF-A0A9D2CW39-F1
#
_cell.length_a   1.000
_cell.length_b   1.000
_cell.length_c   1.000
_cell.angle_alpha   90.00
_cell.angle_beta   90.00
_cell.angle_gamma   90.00
#
_symmetry.space_group_name_H-M   'P 1'
#
loop_
_entity.id
_entity.type
_entity.pdbx_description
1 polymer ?
#
loop_
_entity_poly.entity_id
_entity_poly.type
_entity_poly.pdbx_seq_one_letter_code
_entity_poly.pdbx_strand_id
1 'polypeptide(L)' 'MIKVGINGFGRIGRFVFRAAQKRNDIQIVGINDLCPVDYL' A
#
# COMPACT_ATOMS: atom_id res chain seq x y z
N MET A 1 9.64 4.92 12.52
CA MET A 1 9.10 4.47 11.23
C MET A 1 8.12 3.34 11.49
N ILE A 2 6.84 3.57 11.19
CA ILE A 2 5.73 2.62 11.39
C ILE A 2 5.61 1.76 10.15
N LYS A 3 5.65 0.44 10.32
CA LYS A 3 5.48 -0.53 9.23
C LYS A 3 4.00 -0.86 9.06
N VAL A 4 3.50 -0.77 7.84
CA VAL A 4 2.08 -0.95 7.52
C VAL A 4 1.92 -1.95 6.38
N GLY A 5 0.97 -2.88 6.54
CA GLY A 5 0.46 -3.72 5.46
C GLY A 5 -0.87 -3.19 4.93
N ILE A 6 -1.11 -3.34 3.63
CA ILE A 6 -2.40 -2.99 3.00
C ILE A 6 -3.12 -4.28 2.61
N ASN A 7 -4.34 -4.49 3.10
CA ASN A 7 -5.20 -5.60 2.68
C ASN A 7 -6.36 -5.05 1.83
N GLY A 8 -6.31 -5.31 0.53
CA GLY A 8 -7.17 -4.71 -0.49
C GLY A 8 -6.51 -3.49 -1.17
N PHE A 9 -5.97 -3.70 -2.37
CA PHE A 9 -5.30 -2.70 -3.21
C PHE A 9 -6.20 -2.11 -4.29
N GLY A 10 -7.48 -1.91 -3.95
CA GLY A 10 -8.43 -1.16 -4.76
C GLY A 10 -8.17 0.36 -4.76
N ARG A 11 -9.22 1.13 -5.04
CA ARG A 11 -9.13 2.61 -5.14
C ARG A 11 -8.48 3.27 -3.92
N ILE A 12 -8.93 2.91 -2.71
CA ILE A 12 -8.43 3.50 -1.46
C ILE A 12 -7.03 2.99 -1.10
N GLY A 13 -6.77 1.68 -1.22
CA GLY A 13 -5.44 1.11 -0.96
C GLY A 13 -4.36 1.79 -1.80
N ARG A 14 -4.63 2.03 -3.10
CA ARG A 14 -3.72 2.77 -3.98
C ARG A 14 -3.49 4.21 -3.55
N PHE A 15 -4.53 4.93 -3.12
CA PHE A 15 -4.36 6.30 -2.63
C PHE A 15 -3.59 6.36 -1.30
N VAL A 16 -3.86 5.43 -0.39
CA VAL A 16 -3.11 5.29 0.87
C VAL A 16 -1.64 5.03 0.60
N PHE A 17 -1.32 4.09 -0.31
CA PHE A 17 0.06 3.82 -0.71
C PHE A 17 0.75 5.07 -1.27
N ARG A 18 0.09 5.77 -2.20
CA ARG A 18 0.63 7.02 -2.80
C ARG A 18 0.85 8.12 -1.76
N ALA A 19 -0.03 8.25 -0.77
CA ALA A 19 0.14 9.21 0.32
C ALA A 19 1.29 8.81 1.25
N ALA A 20 1.43 7.52 1.56
CA ALA A 20 2.50 6.99 2.40
C ALA A 20 3.89 7.23 1.79
N GLN A 21 4.04 7.19 0.45
CA GLN A 21 5.31 7.52 -0.23
C GLN A 21 5.82 8.95 0.03
N LYS A 22 4.93 9.86 0.46
CA LYS A 22 5.28 11.26 0.79
C LYS A 22 5.57 11.47 2.28
N ARG A 23 5.54 10.42 3.08
CA ARG A 23 5.71 10.46 4.53
C ARG A 23 6.98 9.71 4.92
N ASN A 24 7.77 10.30 5.82
CA ASN A 24 9.00 9.69 6.34
C ASN A 24 8.76 8.80 7.57
N ASP A 25 7.56 8.87 8.16
CA ASP A 25 7.19 8.13 9.35
C ASP A 25 6.47 6.80 9.06
N ILE A 26 6.09 6.53 7.80
CA ILE A 26 5.38 5.32 7.37
C ILE A 26 6.18 4.56 6.31
N GLN A 27 6.24 3.24 6.44
CA GLN A 27 6.78 2.33 5.44
C GLN A 27 5.74 1.26 5.11
N ILE A 28 5.31 1.19 3.84
CA ILE A 28 4.47 0.07 3.39
C ILE A 28 5.37 -1.14 3.15
N VAL A 29 5.12 -2.23 3.86
CA VAL A 29 5.98 -3.44 3.84
C VAL A 29 5.33 -4.63 3.14
N GLY A 30 4.05 -4.55 2.81
CA GLY A 30 3.33 -5.61 2.12
C GLY A 30 1.96 -5.14 1.63
N ILE A 31 1.53 -5.73 0.53
CA ILE A 31 0.20 -5.51 -0.05
C ILE A 31 -0.38 -6.90 -0.33
N ASN A 32 -1.61 -7.12 0.13
CA ASN A 32 -2.40 -8.31 -0.16
C ASN A 32 -3.61 -7.89 -1.01
N ASP A 33 -3.77 -8.50 -2.18
CA ASP A 33 -4.95 -8.35 -3.04
C ASP A 33 -5.23 -9.67 -3.76
N LEU A 34 -6.39 -9.78 -4.40
CA LEU A 34 -6.77 -10.95 -5.20
C LEU A 34 -6.24 -10.86 -6.64
N CYS A 35 -5.88 -9.66 -7.11
CA CYS A 35 -5.31 -9.48 -8.43
C CYS A 35 -3.83 -9.90 -8.48
N PRO A 36 -3.36 -10.43 -9.62
CA PRO A 36 -1.94 -10.73 -9.80
C PRO A 36 -1.09 -9.45 -9.77
N VAL A 37 0.17 -9.57 -9.35
CA VAL A 37 1.11 -8.45 -9.19
C VAL A 37 1.28 -7.64 -10.47
N ASP A 38 1.29 -8.27 -11.64
CA ASP A 38 1.47 -7.57 -12.93
C ASP A 38 0.33 -6.60 -13.26
N TYR A 39 -0.82 -6.70 -12.58
CA TYR A 39 -1.97 -5.80 -12.72
C TYR A 39 -2.01 -4.68 -11.67
N LEU A 40 -1.30 -4.82 -10.55
CA LEU A 40 -1.36 -3.93 -9.39
C LEU A 40 -0.41 -2.74 -9.51
#